data_AF-A0A3E2H2L2-F1
#
_entry.id   AF-A0A3E2H2L2-F1
#
_cell.length_a   1.000
_cell.length_b   1.000
_cell.length_c   1.000
_cell.angle_alpha   90.00
_cell.angle_beta   90.00
_cell.angle_gamma   90.00
#
_symmetry.space_group_name_H-M   'P 1'
#
loop_
_entity.id
_entity.type
_entity.pdbx_description
1 polymer ?
#
loop_
_entity_poly.entity_id
_entity_poly.type
_entity_poly.pdbx_seq_one_letter_code
_entity_poly.pdbx_strand_id
1 'polypeptide(L)' 'MADQVQELLEVPREFLRDGMQFMNRCQKPDRKEFLKISQAVGVGFLIMGAVGFIVKLSKASPLRLDRKVIR' A
#
# COMPACT_ATOMS: atom_id res chain seq x y z
N MET A 1 0.84 -20.84 37.08
CA MET A 1 1.49 -20.36 35.83
C MET A 1 0.61 -20.53 34.58
N ALA A 2 -0.71 -20.76 34.71
CA ALA A 2 -1.66 -20.71 33.58
C ALA A 2 -2.50 -19.41 33.58
N ASP A 3 -2.70 -18.80 34.75
CA ASP A 3 -3.44 -17.54 34.95
C ASP A 3 -2.82 -16.35 34.20
N GLN A 4 -1.51 -16.13 34.34
CA GLN A 4 -0.81 -15.02 33.64
C GLN A 4 -0.84 -15.14 32.12
N VAL A 5 -0.93 -16.36 31.58
CA VAL A 5 -0.97 -16.59 30.14
C VAL A 5 -2.37 -16.32 29.59
N GLN A 6 -3.42 -16.57 30.38
CA GLN A 6 -4.80 -16.25 30.02
C GLN A 6 -5.04 -14.74 30.04
N GLU A 7 -4.52 -14.02 31.04
CA GLU A 7 -4.64 -12.54 31.12
C GLU A 7 -3.92 -11.85 29.94
N LEU A 8 -2.72 -12.31 29.58
CA LEU A 8 -1.99 -11.83 28.39
C LEU A 8 -2.67 -12.17 27.05
N LEU A 9 -3.53 -13.19 27.01
CA LEU A 9 -4.32 -13.57 25.83
C LEU A 9 -5.68 -12.87 25.77
N GLU A 10 -6.17 -12.33 26.88
CA GLU A 10 -7.42 -11.58 26.95
C GLU A 10 -7.29 -10.19 26.32
N VAL A 11 -6.14 -9.54 26.55
CA VAL A 11 -5.77 -8.26 25.92
C VAL A 11 -5.86 -8.31 24.39
N PRO A 12 -5.17 -9.21 23.65
CA PRO A 12 -5.30 -9.28 22.20
C PRO A 12 -6.70 -9.71 21.74
N ARG A 13 -7.45 -10.44 22.56
CA ARG A 13 -8.85 -10.82 22.28
C ARG A 13 -9.76 -9.60 22.28
N GLU A 14 -9.64 -8.71 23.26
CA GLU A 14 -10.37 -7.44 23.31
C GLU A 14 -9.95 -6.51 22.17
N PHE A 15 -8.65 -6.37 21.88
CA PHE A 15 -8.18 -5.56 20.75
C PHE A 15 -8.71 -6.02 19.40
N LEU A 16 -8.81 -7.34 19.15
CA LEU A 16 -9.41 -7.86 17.93
C LEU A 16 -10.91 -7.59 17.87
N ARG A 17 -11.61 -7.67 19.02
CA ARG A 17 -13.05 -7.42 19.12
C ARG A 17 -13.37 -5.95 18.85
N ASP A 18 -12.57 -5.04 19.40
CA ASP A 18 -12.66 -3.60 19.15
C ASP A 18 -12.24 -3.24 17.72
N GLY A 19 -11.20 -3.89 17.19
CA GLY A 19 -10.79 -3.76 15.79
C GLY A 19 -11.87 -4.18 14.81
N MET A 20 -12.62 -5.26 15.11
CA MET A 20 -13.77 -5.67 14.29
C MET A 20 -14.94 -4.70 14.39
N GLN A 21 -15.24 -4.16 15.58
CA GLN A 21 -16.26 -3.11 15.71
C GLN A 21 -15.88 -1.85 14.93
N PHE A 22 -14.61 -1.44 14.99
CA PHE A 22 -14.09 -0.32 14.23
C PHE A 22 -14.23 -0.54 12.72
N MET A 23 -13.80 -1.70 12.20
CA MET A 23 -13.94 -2.04 10.78
C MET A 23 -15.39 -2.08 10.31
N ASN A 24 -16.34 -2.44 11.18
CA ASN A 24 -17.77 -2.40 10.86
C ASN A 24 -18.36 -0.99 10.88
N ARG A 25 -17.73 -0.03 11.57
CA ARG A 25 -18.12 1.39 11.55
C ARG A 25 -17.51 2.16 10.39
N CYS A 26 -16.44 1.65 9.78
CA CYS A 26 -15.83 2.26 8.60
C CYS A 26 -16.78 2.21 7.39
N GLN A 27 -16.89 3.33 6.68
CA GLN A 27 -17.60 3.38 5.40
C GLN A 27 -16.83 2.57 4.36
N LYS A 28 -17.39 1.44 3.94
CA LYS A 28 -16.78 0.62 2.88
C LYS A 28 -17.00 1.32 1.54
N PRO A 29 -15.96 1.47 0.70
CA PRO A 29 -16.06 2.13 -0.58
C PRO A 29 -16.99 1.34 -1.51
N ASP A 30 -17.85 2.07 -2.22
CA ASP A 30 -18.76 1.46 -3.19
C ASP A 30 -18.00 0.94 -4.42
N ARG A 31 -18.60 0.00 -5.17
CA ARG A 31 -17.97 -0.61 -6.36
C ARG A 31 -17.51 0.42 -7.38
N LYS A 32 -18.26 1.53 -7.54
CA LYS A 32 -17.92 2.63 -8.46
C LYS A 32 -16.73 3.45 -7.97
N GLU A 33 -16.60 3.66 -6.66
CA GLU A 33 -15.48 4.39 -6.08
C GLU A 33 -14.21 3.57 -6.14
N PHE A 34 -14.31 2.27 -5.83
CA PHE A 34 -13.19 1.35 -5.96
C PHE A 34 -12.65 1.27 -7.39
N LEU A 35 -13.55 1.23 -8.39
CA LEU A 35 -13.17 1.26 -9.81
C LEU A 35 -12.45 2.56 -10.21
N LYS A 36 -12.89 3.72 -9.72
CA LYS A 36 -12.21 5.00 -10.01
C LYS A 36 -10.82 5.05 -9.38
N ILE A 37 -10.70 4.61 -8.13
CA ILE A 37 -9.41 4.59 -7.41
C ILE A 37 -8.45 3.60 -8.07
N SER A 38 -8.92 2.39 -8.40
CA SER A 38 -8.08 1.37 -9.04
C SER A 38 -7.63 1.78 -10.44
N GLN A 39 -8.48 2.48 -11.20
CA GLN A 39 -8.10 3.07 -12.49
C GLN A 39 -7.03 4.16 -12.32
N ALA A 40 -7.20 5.09 -11.38
CA ALA A 40 -6.22 6.14 -11.12
C ALA A 40 -4.87 5.56 -10.68
N VAL A 41 -4.88 4.59 -9.76
CA VAL A 41 -3.67 3.89 -9.29
C VAL A 41 -3.04 3.07 -10.42
N GLY A 42 -3.84 2.38 -11.24
CA GLY A 42 -3.37 1.60 -12.38
C GLY A 42 -2.66 2.45 -13.41
N VAL A 43 -3.21 3.62 -13.76
CA VAL A 43 -2.57 4.57 -14.68
C VAL A 43 -1.28 5.13 -14.09
N GLY A 44 -1.28 5.50 -12.80
CA GLY A 44 -0.07 5.99 -12.11
C GLY A 44 1.04 4.94 -12.07
N PHE A 45 0.71 3.69 -11.75
CA PHE A 45 1.68 2.59 -11.74
C PHE A 45 2.26 2.31 -13.13
N LEU A 46 1.42 2.39 -14.17
CA LEU A 46 1.85 2.16 -15.54
C LEU A 46 2.81 3.26 -16.02
N ILE A 47 2.55 4.52 -15.67
CA ILE A 47 3.45 5.64 -15.99
C ILE A 47 4.79 5.51 -15.23
N MET A 48 4.75 5.27 -13.91
CA MET A 48 5.96 5.11 -13.10
C MET A 48 6.79 3.90 -13.55
N GLY A 49 6.13 2.79 -13.88
CA GLY A 49 6.76 1.58 -14.39
C GLY A 49 7.36 1.77 -15.79
N ALA A 50 6.63 2.42 -16.71
CA ALA A 50 7.10 2.68 -18.06
C ALA A 50 8.31 3.62 -18.06
N VAL A 51 8.27 4.73 -17.29
CA VAL A 51 9.41 5.64 -17.16
C VAL A 51 10.62 4.92 -16.57
N GLY A 52 10.42 4.10 -15.53
CA GLY A 52 11.48 3.27 -14.95
C GLY A 52 12.10 2.29 -15.95
N PHE A 53 11.27 1.64 -16.78
CA PHE A 53 11.73 0.69 -17.81
C PHE A 53 12.52 1.37 -18.92
N ILE A 54 12.03 2.50 -19.44
CA ILE A 54 12.70 3.29 -20.48
C ILE A 54 14.04 3.84 -19.97
N VAL A 55 14.10 4.34 -18.73
CA VAL A 55 15.36 4.80 -18.11
C VAL A 55 16.34 3.64 -17.94
N LYS A 56 15.88 2.48 -17.48
CA LYS A 56 16.72 1.28 -17.29
C LYS A 56 17.28 0.78 -18.62
N LEU A 57 16.46 0.74 -19.67
CA LEU A 57 16.87 0.37 -21.02
C LEU A 57 17.84 1.39 -21.64
N SER A 58 17.60 2.69 -21.45
CA SER A 58 18.51 3.72 -21.95
C SER A 58 19.89 3.64 -21.27
N LYS A 59 19.95 3.27 -19.99
CA LYS A 59 21.21 3.09 -19.24
C LYS A 59 21.97 1.80 -19.57
N ALA A 60 21.33 0.83 -20.23
CA ALA A 60 22.06 -0.28 -20.86
C ALA A 60 22.91 0.20 -22.06
N SER A 61 22.70 1.44 -22.53
CA SER A 61 23.68 2.22 -23.28
C SER A 61 24.40 3.19 -22.33
N PRO A 62 25.74 3.26 -22.32
CA PRO A 62 26.48 4.05 -21.35
C PRO A 62 26.43 5.54 -21.72
N LEU A 63 25.37 6.26 -21.38
CA LEU A 63 25.37 7.73 -21.49
C LEU A 63 24.70 8.41 -20.29
N ARG A 64 25.46 8.49 -19.20
CA ARG A 64 25.73 9.70 -18.41
C ARG A 64 24.66 10.82 -18.52
N LEU A 65 23.44 10.64 -17.98
CA LEU A 65 22.51 11.78 -17.84
C LEU A 65 21.48 11.59 -16.72
N ASP A 66 21.94 11.49 -15.46
CA ASP A 66 21.06 11.61 -14.29
C ASP A 66 21.72 12.41 -13.15
N ARG A 67 22.40 13.50 -13.51
CA ARG A 67 22.79 14.54 -12.55
C ARG A 67 22.06 15.87 -12.81
N LYS A 68 21.01 15.88 -13.65
CA LYS A 68 20.31 17.12 -14.07
C LYS A 68 18.80 17.12 -13.87
N VAL A 69 18.21 16.11 -13.22
CA VAL A 69 16.75 16.05 -12.96
C VAL A 69 16.38 16.18 -11.47
N ILE A 70 17.38 16.37 -10.59
CA ILE A 70 17.21 16.52 -9.11
C ILE A 70 17.87 17.82 -8.58
N ARG A 71 18.32 18.70 -9.47
CA ARG A 71 18.59 20.12 -9.19
C ARG A 71 17.98 20.93 -10.32
#